data_AF-A0A0W8CKX5-F1
#
_entry.id   AF-A0A0W8CKX5-F1
#
_cell.length_a   1.000
_cell.length_b   1.000
_cell.length_c   1.000
_cell.angle_alpha   90.00
_cell.angle_beta   90.00
_cell.angle_gamma   90.00
#
_symmetry.space_group_name_H-M   'P 1'
#
loop_
_entity.id
_entity.type
_entity.pdbx_description
1 polymer ?
#
loop_
_entity_poly.entity_id
_entity_poly.type
_entity_poly.pdbx_seq_one_letter_code
_entity_poly.pdbx_strand_id
1 'polypeptide(L)'
;MTVPPVDVHVYERSDGKSVEFVSYKVLPFEVCSTAEATWKHFKGIEKHLANGSLYEKAEKGLDEPYTIIADFKKEVVANSSRADIKVKQVIRRYVEEDRDIVLWVSRAVPIEIKHKILRGLTYHLQGYAVTKRSSESTPDREASVLQFCYVVSLDHQADLRTNLAVLINFLVTTTAQNIRAHRELIENALIDRSLHMSAISQ
;
A
#
# COMPACT_ATOMS: atom_id res chain seq x y z
N MET A 1 -11.82 20.56 0.96
CA MET A 1 -10.53 19.86 0.92
C MET A 1 -10.35 19.12 2.23
N THR A 2 -10.53 17.81 2.24
CA THR A 2 -10.14 16.97 3.38
C THR A 2 -8.62 16.82 3.32
N VAL A 3 -7.93 17.55 4.20
CA VAL A 3 -6.49 17.38 4.40
C VAL A 3 -6.29 15.92 4.84
N PRO A 4 -5.51 15.10 4.11
CA PRO A 4 -5.20 13.76 4.58
C PRO A 4 -4.58 13.87 5.97
N PRO A 5 -4.87 12.94 6.90
CA PRO A 5 -4.26 12.99 8.23
C PRO A 5 -2.74 13.10 8.07
N VAL A 6 -2.11 13.91 8.92
CA VAL A 6 -0.70 14.39 8.86
C VAL A 6 0.34 13.31 8.51
N ASP A 7 0.00 12.03 8.72
CA ASP A 7 0.79 10.83 8.43
C ASP A 7 1.00 10.50 6.93
N VAL A 8 0.21 11.07 6.01
CA VAL A 8 0.36 10.85 4.55
C VAL A 8 0.38 12.19 3.81
N HIS A 9 1.53 12.49 3.21
CA HIS A 9 1.70 13.65 2.35
C HIS A 9 1.28 13.32 0.92
N VAL A 10 0.61 14.25 0.25
CA VAL A 10 0.07 14.08 -1.10
C VAL A 10 0.58 15.21 -1.98
N TYR A 11 1.16 14.85 -3.12
CA TYR A 11 1.76 15.78 -4.08
C TYR A 11 1.22 15.51 -5.47
N GLU A 12 0.79 16.56 -6.17
CA GLU A 12 0.54 16.48 -7.61
C GLU A 12 1.89 16.48 -8.33
N ARG A 13 2.10 15.55 -9.27
CA ARG A 13 3.34 15.50 -10.04
C ARG A 13 3.30 16.51 -11.19
N SER A 14 4.49 16.91 -11.64
CA SER A 14 4.66 17.87 -12.74
C SER A 14 4.06 17.42 -14.08
N ASP A 15 3.72 16.13 -14.21
CA ASP A 15 3.04 15.59 -15.38
C ASP A 15 1.53 15.96 -15.45
N GLY A 16 0.96 16.48 -14.35
CA GLY A 16 -0.46 16.85 -14.22
C GLY A 16 -1.43 15.67 -14.32
N LYS A 17 -0.93 14.44 -14.21
CA LYS A 17 -1.70 13.20 -14.47
C LYS A 17 -1.48 12.12 -13.42
N SER A 18 -0.52 12.33 -12.53
CA SER A 18 -0.27 11.44 -11.41
C SER A 18 -0.22 12.18 -10.07
N VAL A 19 -0.62 11.45 -9.04
CA VAL A 19 -0.56 11.91 -7.65
C VAL A 19 0.40 11.00 -6.91
N GLU A 20 1.35 11.61 -6.21
CA GLU A 20 2.32 10.94 -5.36
C GLU A 20 1.88 11.02 -3.90
N PHE A 21 2.10 9.94 -3.16
CA PHE A 21 1.81 9.83 -1.73
C PHE A 21 3.05 9.36 -1.01
N VAL A 22 3.38 10.02 0.10
CA VAL A 22 4.54 9.68 0.92
C VAL A 22 4.10 9.53 2.37
N SER A 23 4.51 8.45 3.02
CA SER A 23 4.39 8.27 4.47
C SER A 23 5.71 7.82 5.04
N TYR A 24 6.02 8.29 6.25
CA TYR A 24 7.29 8.04 6.93
C TYR A 24 7.01 7.79 8.40
N LYS A 25 7.61 6.73 8.97
CA LYS A 25 7.52 6.45 10.39
C LYS A 25 8.81 5.84 10.92
N VAL A 26 9.30 6.37 12.04
CA VAL A 26 10.33 5.71 12.84
C VAL A 26 9.66 4.69 13.76
N LEU A 27 10.19 3.48 13.76
CA LEU A 27 9.70 2.33 14.51
C LEU A 27 10.78 1.90 15.51
N PRO A 28 10.44 1.65 16.78
CA PRO A 28 11.41 1.25 17.82
C PRO A 28 11.73 -0.26 17.72
N PHE A 29 12.01 -0.72 16.51
CA PHE A 29 12.30 -2.11 16.19
C PHE A 29 13.50 -2.19 15.24
N GLU A 30 14.24 -3.29 15.32
CA GLU A 30 15.38 -3.59 14.45
C GLU A 30 14.98 -3.63 12.97
N VAL A 31 15.94 -3.31 12.09
CA VAL A 31 15.72 -3.27 10.63
C VAL A 31 15.24 -4.62 10.10
N CYS A 32 15.86 -5.73 10.52
CA CYS A 32 15.50 -7.07 10.08
C CYS A 32 14.06 -7.43 10.46
N SER A 33 13.66 -7.15 11.70
CA SER A 33 12.30 -7.44 12.17
C SER A 33 11.26 -6.65 11.38
N THR A 34 11.50 -5.36 11.16
CA THR A 34 10.62 -4.49 10.39
C THR A 34 10.55 -4.89 8.91
N ALA A 35 11.67 -5.29 8.31
CA ALA A 35 11.74 -5.75 6.93
C ALA A 35 10.93 -7.05 6.73
N GLU A 36 11.09 -8.02 7.64
CA GLU A 36 10.31 -9.27 7.60
C GLU A 36 8.82 -9.04 7.83
N ALA A 37 8.45 -8.17 8.77
CA ALA A 37 7.04 -7.81 8.98
C ALA A 37 6.44 -7.13 7.74
N THR A 38 7.19 -6.23 7.10
CA THR A 38 6.78 -5.56 5.86
C THR A 38 6.59 -6.56 4.72
N TRP A 39 7.54 -7.47 4.52
CA TRP A 39 7.41 -8.51 3.49
C TRP A 39 6.21 -9.44 3.74
N LYS A 40 6.06 -9.91 4.99
CA LYS A 40 4.94 -10.75 5.40
C LYS A 40 3.60 -10.06 5.15
N HIS A 41 3.50 -8.78 5.47
CA HIS A 41 2.31 -7.97 5.19
C HIS A 41 1.98 -7.94 3.70
N PHE A 42 2.95 -7.65 2.84
CA PHE A 42 2.71 -7.58 1.38
C PHE A 42 2.44 -8.95 0.72
N LYS A 43 2.88 -10.04 1.35
CA LYS A 43 2.52 -11.42 0.98
C LYS A 43 1.10 -11.79 1.42
N GLY A 44 0.65 -11.25 2.56
CA GLY A 44 -0.65 -11.55 3.16
C GLY A 44 -1.86 -11.05 2.37
N ILE A 45 -3.04 -11.53 2.79
CA ILE A 45 -4.33 -11.06 2.25
C ILE A 45 -4.88 -9.84 2.98
N GLU A 46 -4.47 -9.62 4.24
CA GLU A 46 -4.99 -8.59 5.14
C GLU A 46 -4.82 -7.18 4.56
N LYS A 47 -3.70 -6.94 3.84
CA LYS A 47 -3.46 -5.69 3.12
C LYS A 47 -4.60 -5.29 2.18
N HIS A 48 -5.39 -6.24 1.68
CA HIS A 48 -6.50 -5.96 0.77
C HIS A 48 -7.80 -5.58 1.49
N LEU A 49 -7.89 -5.78 2.80
CA LEU A 49 -9.13 -5.64 3.58
C LEU A 49 -9.27 -4.27 4.27
N ALA A 50 -8.23 -3.44 4.21
CA ALA A 50 -8.18 -2.14 4.89
C ALA A 50 -9.31 -1.16 4.50
N ASN A 51 -9.73 -1.18 3.23
CA ASN A 51 -10.74 -0.25 2.70
C ASN A 51 -11.82 -0.95 1.86
N GLY A 52 -12.20 -2.16 2.24
CA GLY A 52 -13.26 -2.91 1.55
C GLY A 52 -13.06 -4.41 1.68
N SER A 53 -13.67 -5.14 0.74
CA SER A 53 -13.73 -6.60 0.77
C SER A 53 -12.95 -7.23 -0.38
N LEU A 54 -12.22 -8.30 -0.13
CA LEU A 54 -11.59 -9.12 -1.17
C LEU A 54 -12.56 -10.24 -1.61
N TYR A 55 -12.88 -10.32 -2.89
CA TYR A 55 -13.83 -11.31 -3.42
C TYR A 55 -13.14 -12.56 -3.95
N GLU A 56 -12.11 -12.35 -4.76
CA GLU A 56 -11.35 -13.41 -5.43
C GLU A 56 -9.88 -13.01 -5.44
N LYS A 57 -8.98 -13.98 -5.26
CA LYS A 57 -7.53 -13.79 -5.42
C LYS A 57 -6.94 -15.06 -6.00
N ALA A 58 -6.18 -14.90 -7.07
CA ALA A 58 -5.39 -15.96 -7.68
C ALA A 58 -3.94 -15.50 -7.75
N GLU A 59 -3.03 -16.24 -7.12
CA GLU A 59 -1.60 -16.04 -7.25
C GLU A 59 -1.06 -16.96 -8.35
N LYS A 60 -0.13 -16.45 -9.16
CA LYS A 60 0.64 -17.30 -10.07
C LYS A 60 1.81 -17.87 -9.30
N GLY A 61 1.89 -19.19 -9.23
CA GLY A 61 3.08 -19.87 -8.74
C GLY A 61 4.25 -19.52 -9.66
N LEU A 62 5.23 -18.82 -9.12
CA LEU A 62 6.52 -18.58 -9.75
C LEU A 62 7.58 -19.28 -8.93
N ASP A 63 8.54 -19.90 -9.61
CA ASP A 63 9.78 -20.36 -9.00
C ASP A 63 10.81 -19.22 -8.92
N GLU A 64 10.32 -18.02 -8.58
CA GLU A 64 11.14 -16.82 -8.43
C GLU A 64 11.00 -16.33 -6.99
N PRO A 65 12.08 -16.34 -6.20
CA PRO A 65 12.02 -15.91 -4.81
C PRO A 65 11.62 -14.44 -4.72
N TYR A 66 11.00 -14.07 -3.61
CA TYR A 66 10.62 -12.69 -3.30
C TYR A 66 9.73 -12.00 -4.34
N THR A 67 9.09 -12.75 -5.25
CA THR A 67 8.21 -12.21 -6.28
C THR A 67 6.80 -12.78 -6.13
N ILE A 68 5.79 -11.93 -6.20
CA ILE A 68 4.37 -12.30 -6.15
C ILE A 68 3.70 -11.71 -7.36
N ILE A 69 2.99 -12.54 -8.13
CA ILE A 69 2.08 -12.08 -9.17
C ILE A 69 0.68 -12.54 -8.78
N ALA A 70 -0.25 -11.60 -8.67
CA ALA A 70 -1.60 -11.87 -8.26
C ALA A 70 -2.61 -11.12 -9.11
N ASP A 71 -3.69 -11.81 -9.46
CA ASP A 71 -4.90 -11.22 -10.01
C ASP A 71 -6.01 -11.34 -8.95
N PHE A 72 -6.69 -10.24 -8.63
CA PHE A 72 -7.74 -10.25 -7.61
C PHE A 72 -8.90 -9.32 -7.95
N LYS A 73 -10.06 -9.59 -7.35
CA LYS A 73 -11.23 -8.70 -7.39
C LYS A 73 -11.52 -8.21 -5.98
N LYS A 74 -11.75 -6.91 -5.81
CA LYS A 74 -12.10 -6.34 -4.51
C LYS A 74 -13.05 -5.16 -4.61
N GLU A 75 -13.77 -4.93 -3.53
CA GLU A 75 -14.43 -3.66 -3.23
C GLU A 75 -13.41 -2.66 -2.69
N VAL A 76 -13.56 -1.41 -3.09
CA VAL A 76 -12.88 -0.27 -2.48
C VAL A 76 -13.93 0.73 -2.03
N VAL A 77 -13.84 1.16 -0.77
CA VAL A 77 -14.79 2.04 -0.11
C VAL A 77 -14.05 3.28 0.38
N ALA A 78 -14.59 4.46 0.07
CA ALA A 78 -14.18 5.72 0.69
C ALA A 78 -15.41 6.59 0.93
N ASN A 79 -15.63 6.98 2.18
CA ASN A 79 -16.82 7.71 2.62
C ASN A 79 -18.10 6.95 2.21
N SER A 80 -19.03 7.64 1.53
CA SER A 80 -20.24 7.03 0.95
C SER A 80 -20.03 6.40 -0.44
N SER A 81 -18.82 6.50 -0.99
CA SER A 81 -18.49 6.01 -2.34
C SER A 81 -17.89 4.61 -2.30
N ARG A 82 -18.25 3.80 -3.31
CA ARG A 82 -17.79 2.42 -3.46
C ARG A 82 -17.46 2.11 -4.90
N ALA A 83 -16.49 1.25 -5.12
CA ALA A 83 -16.11 0.76 -6.44
C ALA A 83 -15.68 -0.70 -6.37
N ASP A 84 -16.11 -1.48 -7.34
CA ASP A 84 -15.62 -2.83 -7.55
C ASP A 84 -14.51 -2.78 -8.60
N ILE A 85 -13.36 -3.39 -8.30
CA ILE A 85 -12.19 -3.40 -9.19
C ILE A 85 -11.63 -4.80 -9.37
N LYS A 86 -11.11 -5.07 -10.57
CA LYS A 86 -10.20 -6.17 -10.88
C LYS A 86 -8.78 -5.62 -10.97
N VAL A 87 -7.88 -6.18 -10.19
CA VAL A 87 -6.48 -5.76 -10.11
C VAL A 87 -5.59 -6.88 -10.63
N LYS A 88 -4.61 -6.51 -11.44
CA LYS A 88 -3.40 -7.32 -11.68
C LYS A 88 -2.24 -6.65 -10.98
N GLN A 89 -1.50 -7.41 -10.17
CA GLN A 89 -0.42 -6.88 -9.35
C GLN A 89 0.83 -7.75 -9.45
N VAL A 90 1.98 -7.09 -9.49
CA VAL A 90 3.30 -7.68 -9.26
C VAL A 90 3.90 -7.02 -8.02
N ILE A 91 4.47 -7.82 -7.12
CA ILE A 91 5.22 -7.37 -5.96
C ILE A 91 6.59 -8.05 -5.99
N ARG A 92 7.65 -7.32 -5.68
CA ARG A 92 8.99 -7.87 -5.54
C ARG A 92 9.70 -7.26 -4.33
N ARG A 93 10.41 -8.09 -3.57
CA ARG A 93 11.29 -7.66 -2.49
C ARG A 93 12.76 -7.69 -2.93
N TYR A 94 13.51 -6.68 -2.52
CA TYR A 94 14.95 -6.54 -2.69
C TYR A 94 15.58 -6.35 -1.32
N VAL A 95 16.58 -7.18 -1.02
CA VAL A 95 17.35 -7.10 0.23
C VAL A 95 18.71 -6.52 -0.14
N GLU A 96 18.98 -5.29 0.30
CA GLU A 96 20.24 -4.60 0.10
C GLU A 96 21.02 -4.51 1.43
N GLU A 97 22.26 -4.04 1.39
CA GLU A 97 23.14 -4.00 2.58
C GLU A 97 22.59 -3.08 3.68
N ASP A 98 22.05 -1.93 3.32
CA ASP A 98 21.61 -0.88 4.24
C ASP A 98 20.08 -0.75 4.35
N ARG A 99 19.33 -1.46 3.50
CA ARG A 99 17.87 -1.33 3.40
C ARG A 99 17.19 -2.54 2.76
N ASP A 100 15.91 -2.68 3.06
CA ASP A 100 14.99 -3.64 2.43
C ASP A 100 13.92 -2.87 1.66
N ILE A 101 13.63 -3.29 0.44
CA ILE A 101 12.69 -2.62 -0.46
C ILE A 101 11.63 -3.61 -0.92
N VAL A 102 10.36 -3.33 -0.65
CA VAL A 102 9.23 -4.04 -1.25
C VAL A 102 8.59 -3.14 -2.29
N LEU A 103 8.73 -3.46 -3.57
CA LEU A 103 8.14 -2.72 -4.69
C LEU A 103 6.89 -3.42 -5.21
N TRP A 104 5.89 -2.66 -5.63
CA TRP A 104 4.73 -3.19 -6.32
C TRP A 104 4.30 -2.31 -7.49
N VAL A 105 3.75 -2.97 -8.50
CA VAL A 105 3.10 -2.34 -9.64
C VAL A 105 1.76 -3.02 -9.83
N SER A 106 0.71 -2.23 -10.01
CA SER A 106 -0.63 -2.74 -10.20
C SER A 106 -1.40 -1.95 -11.24
N ARG A 107 -2.26 -2.68 -11.96
CA ARG A 107 -3.26 -2.12 -12.88
C ARG A 107 -4.63 -2.50 -12.37
N ALA A 108 -5.45 -1.51 -12.08
CA ALA A 108 -6.80 -1.67 -11.58
C ALA A 108 -7.81 -1.25 -12.65
N VAL A 109 -8.74 -2.17 -12.95
CA VAL A 109 -9.83 -1.97 -13.90
C VAL A 109 -11.15 -2.05 -13.16
N PRO A 110 -12.06 -1.09 -13.33
CA PRO A 110 -13.40 -1.16 -12.77
C PRO A 110 -14.15 -2.37 -13.30
N ILE A 111 -14.91 -3.02 -12.44
CA ILE A 111 -15.85 -4.07 -12.84
C ILE A 111 -17.25 -3.57 -12.50
N GLU A 112 -18.16 -3.56 -13.48
CA GLU A 112 -19.56 -3.21 -13.24
C GLU A 112 -20.25 -4.37 -12.51
N ILE A 113 -20.03 -4.44 -11.19
CA ILE A 113 -20.75 -5.37 -10.33
C ILE A 113 -21.96 -4.64 -9.73
N LYS A 114 -21.77 -3.46 -9.09
CA LYS A 114 -22.89 -2.67 -8.52
C LYS A 114 -22.74 -1.15 -8.58
N HIS A 115 -21.52 -0.59 -8.62
CA HIS A 115 -21.29 0.85 -8.41
C HIS A 115 -20.57 1.53 -9.58
N LYS A 116 -21.01 2.74 -9.94
CA LYS A 116 -20.60 3.43 -11.19
C LYS A 116 -19.45 4.43 -11.05
N ILE A 117 -18.90 4.63 -9.84
CA ILE A 117 -17.99 5.77 -9.62
C ILE A 117 -16.75 5.72 -10.50
N LEU A 118 -16.17 4.53 -10.75
CA LEU A 118 -15.00 4.36 -11.61
C LEU A 118 -15.33 3.95 -13.06
N ARG A 119 -16.58 4.03 -13.54
CA ARG A 119 -16.99 3.45 -14.83
C ARG A 119 -16.07 3.91 -15.99
N GLY A 120 -15.44 2.94 -16.67
CA GLY A 120 -14.55 3.21 -17.82
C GLY A 120 -13.14 3.71 -17.46
N LEU A 121 -12.79 3.83 -16.18
CA LEU A 121 -11.51 4.40 -15.74
C LEU A 121 -10.53 3.33 -15.26
N THR A 122 -9.54 2.99 -16.09
CA THR A 122 -8.39 2.22 -15.63
C THR A 122 -7.39 3.15 -14.94
N TYR A 123 -6.84 2.70 -13.81
CA TYR A 123 -5.74 3.40 -13.15
C TYR A 123 -4.60 2.44 -12.83
N HIS A 124 -3.41 3.01 -12.73
CA HIS A 124 -2.19 2.34 -12.35
C HIS A 124 -1.78 2.82 -10.97
N LEU A 125 -1.33 1.89 -10.14
CA LEU A 125 -0.75 2.19 -8.84
C LEU A 125 0.61 1.51 -8.77
N GLN A 126 1.63 2.33 -8.60
CA GLN A 126 3.02 1.92 -8.39
C GLN A 126 3.44 2.37 -7.00
N GLY A 127 4.34 1.64 -6.37
CA GLY A 127 4.90 2.12 -5.12
C GLY A 127 5.94 1.20 -4.57
N TYR A 128 6.56 1.67 -3.49
CA TYR A 128 7.54 0.90 -2.74
C TYR A 128 7.45 1.22 -1.25
N ALA A 129 7.81 0.23 -0.44
CA ALA A 129 8.10 0.36 0.97
C ALA A 129 9.60 0.20 1.18
N VAL A 130 10.23 1.12 1.90
CA VAL A 130 11.64 1.03 2.29
C VAL A 130 11.70 0.84 3.80
N THR A 131 12.42 -0.19 4.22
CA THR A 131 12.85 -0.37 5.60
C THR A 131 14.35 -0.13 5.70
N LYS A 132 14.80 0.74 6.58
CA LYS A 132 16.23 1.03 6.79
C LYS A 132 16.53 1.44 8.23
N ARG A 133 17.80 1.50 8.63
CA ARG A 133 18.18 2.01 9.96
C ARG A 133 17.80 3.49 10.09
N SER A 134 17.21 3.85 11.24
CA SER A 134 16.92 5.24 11.57
C SER A 134 18.18 5.99 11.98
N SER A 135 18.30 7.27 11.62
CA SER A 135 19.33 8.16 12.17
C SER A 135 19.16 8.39 13.68
N GLU A 136 17.99 8.06 14.23
CA GLU A 136 17.68 8.12 15.67
C GLU A 136 18.06 6.83 16.41
N SER A 137 18.58 5.82 15.71
CA SER A 137 19.01 4.55 16.31
C SER A 137 20.26 4.75 17.18
N THR A 138 20.26 4.17 18.38
CA THR A 138 21.42 4.15 19.29
C THR A 138 21.86 2.70 19.55
N PRO A 139 23.06 2.46 20.12
CA PRO A 139 23.52 1.11 20.46
C PRO A 139 22.58 0.37 21.43
N ASP A 140 21.95 1.08 22.36
CA ASP A 140 21.04 0.50 23.36
C ASP A 140 19.59 0.41 22.88
N ARG A 141 19.26 1.10 21.77
CA ARG A 141 17.90 1.19 21.25
C ARG A 141 17.94 1.26 19.72
N GLU A 142 17.84 0.09 19.10
CA GLU A 142 17.69 0.01 17.66
C GLU A 142 16.36 0.62 17.21
N ALA A 143 16.43 1.43 16.15
CA ALA A 143 15.26 2.00 15.51
C ALA A 143 15.38 1.89 13.99
N SER A 144 14.26 1.60 13.34
CA SER A 144 14.16 1.52 11.89
C SER A 144 13.18 2.56 11.35
N VAL A 145 13.31 2.87 10.08
CA VAL A 145 12.37 3.69 9.32
C VAL A 145 11.54 2.76 8.46
N LEU A 146 10.22 2.93 8.48
CA LEU A 146 9.29 2.41 7.49
C LEU A 146 8.77 3.58 6.66
N GLN A 147 9.15 3.61 5.38
CA GLN A 147 8.73 4.64 4.44
C GLN A 147 7.93 4.04 3.30
N PHE A 148 6.80 4.67 2.97
CA PHE A 148 5.98 4.34 1.81
C PHE A 148 6.05 5.46 0.78
N CYS A 149 6.15 5.08 -0.50
CA CYS A 149 5.95 5.98 -1.62
C CYS A 149 4.99 5.31 -2.62
N TYR A 150 3.94 6.01 -3.01
CA TYR A 150 2.96 5.55 -3.98
C TYR A 150 2.80 6.59 -5.08
N VAL A 151 2.54 6.11 -6.28
CA VAL A 151 2.16 6.93 -7.43
C VAL A 151 0.90 6.34 -8.02
N VAL A 152 -0.13 7.16 -8.14
CA VAL A 152 -1.39 6.79 -8.80
C VAL A 152 -1.50 7.59 -10.09
N SER A 153 -1.72 6.92 -11.22
CA SER A 153 -1.86 7.55 -12.54
C SER A 153 -3.07 6.99 -13.30
N LEU A 154 -3.74 7.84 -14.08
CA LEU A 154 -4.91 7.48 -14.89
C LEU A 154 -4.53 7.18 -16.34
N ASP A 155 -5.21 6.22 -16.97
CA ASP A 155 -5.05 5.97 -18.41
C ASP A 155 -5.58 7.16 -19.25
N HIS A 156 -4.82 7.56 -20.28
CA HIS A 156 -5.12 8.72 -21.14
C HIS A 156 -6.40 8.61 -21.99
N GLN A 157 -7.07 7.45 -21.99
CA GLN A 157 -8.26 7.15 -22.81
C GLN A 157 -9.58 7.27 -22.03
N ALA A 158 -9.55 7.80 -20.81
CA ALA A 158 -10.78 8.06 -20.07
C ALA A 158 -11.59 9.13 -20.82
N ASP A 159 -12.73 8.76 -21.40
CA ASP A 159 -13.67 9.69 -22.01
C ASP A 159 -14.17 10.64 -20.90
N LEU A 160 -13.58 11.84 -20.82
CA LEU A 160 -13.66 12.80 -19.70
C LEU A 160 -15.06 13.41 -19.48
N ARG A 161 -16.12 12.77 -19.94
CA ARG A 161 -17.53 13.19 -19.76
C ARG A 161 -18.04 13.00 -18.32
N THR A 162 -17.26 12.36 -17.44
CA THR A 162 -17.65 12.06 -16.04
C THR A 162 -16.82 12.86 -15.05
N ASN A 163 -17.39 13.17 -13.88
CA ASN A 163 -16.88 14.03 -12.81
C ASN A 163 -15.46 13.65 -12.30
N LEU A 164 -14.42 14.10 -13.02
CA LEU A 164 -13.00 13.81 -12.78
C LEU A 164 -12.55 14.20 -11.36
N ALA A 165 -13.08 15.30 -10.83
CA ALA A 165 -12.75 15.74 -9.47
C ALA A 165 -13.20 14.73 -8.41
N VAL A 166 -14.39 14.14 -8.56
CA VAL A 166 -14.91 13.10 -7.65
C VAL A 166 -14.07 11.82 -7.75
N LEU A 167 -13.66 11.47 -8.96
CA LEU A 167 -12.79 10.32 -9.24
C LEU A 167 -11.41 10.46 -8.58
N ILE A 168 -10.74 11.59 -8.81
CA ILE A 168 -9.44 11.90 -8.21
C ILE A 168 -9.57 11.90 -6.69
N ASN A 169 -10.61 12.55 -6.14
CA ASN A 169 -10.82 12.57 -4.70
C ASN A 169 -11.04 11.17 -4.11
N PHE A 170 -11.77 10.30 -4.81
CA PHE A 170 -11.93 8.89 -4.42
C PHE A 170 -10.59 8.15 -4.42
N LEU A 171 -9.78 8.27 -5.48
CA LEU A 171 -8.47 7.62 -5.56
C LEU A 171 -7.49 8.14 -4.50
N VAL A 172 -7.46 9.45 -4.28
CA VAL A 172 -6.63 10.09 -3.25
C VAL A 172 -7.02 9.59 -1.86
N THR A 173 -8.31 9.60 -1.54
CA THR A 173 -8.81 9.18 -0.23
C THR A 173 -8.51 7.71 0.02
N THR A 174 -8.85 6.84 -0.94
CA THR A 174 -8.65 5.38 -0.80
C THR A 174 -7.18 4.99 -0.72
N THR A 175 -6.30 5.67 -1.46
CA THR A 175 -4.86 5.43 -1.43
C THR A 175 -4.26 5.87 -0.10
N ALA A 176 -4.59 7.07 0.39
CA ALA A 176 -4.12 7.54 1.69
C ALA A 176 -4.58 6.62 2.85
N GLN A 177 -5.83 6.14 2.80
CA GLN A 177 -6.35 5.15 3.76
C GLN A 177 -5.57 3.83 3.73
N ASN A 178 -5.27 3.32 2.53
CA ASN A 178 -4.47 2.09 2.37
C ASN A 178 -3.06 2.24 2.96
N ILE A 179 -2.37 3.35 2.66
CA ILE A 179 -1.02 3.61 3.18
C ILE A 179 -1.03 3.62 4.72
N ARG A 180 -1.99 4.32 5.30
CA ARG A 180 -2.17 4.37 6.75
C ARG A 180 -2.38 2.98 7.34
N ALA A 181 -3.30 2.21 6.77
CA ALA A 181 -3.61 0.87 7.25
C ALA A 181 -2.43 -0.09 7.11
N HIS A 182 -1.65 -0.02 6.02
CA HIS A 182 -0.44 -0.83 5.86
C HIS A 182 0.57 -0.56 6.96
N ARG A 183 0.83 0.72 7.24
CA ARG A 183 1.72 1.14 8.32
C ARG A 183 1.25 0.62 9.68
N GLU A 184 -0.04 0.80 10.00
CA GLU A 184 -0.63 0.36 11.26
C GLU A 184 -0.60 -1.16 11.41
N LEU A 185 -0.92 -1.92 10.36
CA LEU A 185 -0.88 -3.39 10.39
C LEU A 185 0.53 -3.95 10.57
N ILE A 186 1.53 -3.35 9.89
CA ILE A 186 2.93 -3.76 10.05
C ILE A 186 3.42 -3.46 11.46
N GLU A 187 3.13 -2.28 11.98
CA GLU A 187 3.51 -1.89 13.34
C GLU A 187 2.84 -2.78 14.40
N ASN A 188 1.56 -3.06 14.27
CA ASN A 188 0.84 -3.97 15.17
C ASN A 188 1.46 -5.37 15.14
N ALA A 189 1.81 -5.89 13.95
CA ALA A 189 2.47 -7.18 13.83
C ALA A 189 3.84 -7.23 14.54
N LEU A 190 4.57 -6.11 14.58
CA LEU A 190 5.82 -5.99 15.33
C LEU A 190 5.59 -5.96 16.85
N ILE A 191 4.59 -5.20 17.29
CA ILE A 191 4.18 -5.12 18.70
C ILE A 191 3.75 -6.49 19.21
N ASP A 192 2.86 -7.17 18.48
CA ASP A 192 2.33 -8.49 18.85
C ASP A 192 3.47 -9.53 18.97
N ARG A 193 4.42 -9.50 18.04
CA ARG A 193 5.60 -10.37 18.08
C ARG A 193 6.47 -10.08 19.31
N SER A 194 6.69 -8.80 19.63
CA SER A 194 7.46 -8.40 20.80
C SER A 194 6.81 -8.88 22.09
N LEU A 195 5.49 -8.69 22.23
CA LEU A 195 4.73 -9.13 23.40
C LEU A 195 4.78 -10.66 23.57
N HIS A 196 4.66 -11.40 22.47
CA HIS A 196 4.75 -12.86 22.51
C HIS A 196 6.15 -13.35 22.94
N MET A 197 7.21 -12.72 22.45
CA MET A 197 8.58 -13.04 22.86
C MET A 197 8.81 -12.75 24.35
N SER A 198 8.32 -11.62 24.85
CA SER A 198 8.44 -11.28 26.28
C SER A 198 7.71 -12.27 27.18
N ALA A 199 6.56 -12.81 26.74
CA ALA A 199 5.80 -13.81 27.49
C ALA A 199 6.46 -15.20 27.52
N ILE A 200 7.27 -15.55 26.51
CA ILE A 200 8.02 -16.82 26.47
C ILE A 200 9.32 -16.75 27.29
N SER A 201 9.87 -15.55 27.47
CA SER A 201 11.08 -15.32 28.27
C SER A 201 10.84 -15.19 29.78
N GLN A 202 9.60 -15.30 30.24
CA GLN A 202 9.20 -15.32 31.66
C GLN A 202 8.89 -16.75 32.10
#